data_AF-A0A1A8RFX2-F1
#
_entry.id   AF-A0A1A8RFX2-F1
#
_cell.length_a   1.000
_cell.length_b   1.000
_cell.length_c   1.000
_cell.angle_alpha   90.00
_cell.angle_beta   90.00
_cell.angle_gamma   90.00
#
_symmetry.space_group_name_H-M   'P 1'
#
loop_
_entity.id
_entity.type
_entity.pdbx_description
1 polymer ?
#
loop_
_entity_poly.entity_id
_entity_poly.type
_entity_poly.pdbx_seq_one_letter_code
_entity_poly.pdbx_strand_id
1 'polypeptide(L)'
;AADNVGGSGEEDVNSTELQVGNFLRSKGVEVDYNNIEACHPLPRKNDSDKPAIIVRFVNRKYKTALLKQGKKLKGSDVFMNEHLTKKNADIARKARYLKKSGKIQNTWTTNCKVFIKLNGAPEQARVLVIRNLEELDKY
;
A
#
# COMPACT_ATOMS: atom_id res chain seq x y z
N ALA A 1 48.75 14.90 12.14
CA ALA A 1 48.58 13.90 11.08
C ALA A 1 47.24 13.23 11.34
N ALA A 2 46.16 13.55 10.62
CA ALA A 2 45.92 13.15 9.21
C ALA A 2 45.91 11.61 9.12
N ASP A 3 44.88 10.90 8.69
CA ASP A 3 43.65 11.27 8.00
C ASP A 3 42.56 10.19 8.20
N ASN A 4 41.32 10.67 8.06
CA ASN A 4 40.15 9.90 7.68
C ASN A 4 40.45 8.94 6.51
N VAL A 5 40.06 7.67 6.63
CA VAL A 5 39.74 6.85 5.46
C VAL A 5 38.33 6.30 5.67
N GLY A 6 37.37 7.13 5.27
CA GLY A 6 36.05 6.68 4.92
C GLY A 6 36.15 5.75 3.72
N GLY A 7 35.81 4.49 3.92
CA GLY A 7 35.48 3.56 2.84
C GLY A 7 34.00 3.67 2.48
N SER A 8 33.54 4.84 2.05
CA SER A 8 32.23 5.00 1.41
C SER A 8 32.41 4.75 -0.08
N GLY A 9 32.13 3.53 -0.55
CA GLY A 9 32.38 3.20 -1.96
C GLY A 9 31.80 1.92 -2.54
N GLU A 10 31.09 1.07 -1.78
CA GLU A 10 30.52 -0.19 -2.31
C GLU A 10 29.03 -0.41 -2.04
N GLU A 11 28.36 0.48 -1.32
CA GLU A 11 26.93 0.36 -1.01
C GLU A 11 26.09 1.23 -1.95
N ASP A 12 25.61 0.70 -3.08
CA ASP A 12 24.29 1.14 -3.62
C ASP A 12 23.77 0.40 -4.88
N VAL A 13 24.49 -0.59 -5.41
CA VAL A 13 23.99 -1.38 -6.55
C VAL A 13 22.83 -2.33 -6.14
N ASN A 14 22.58 -2.49 -4.84
CA ASN A 14 21.60 -3.44 -4.27
C ASN A 14 20.61 -2.82 -3.27
N SER A 15 20.45 -1.50 -3.23
CA SER A 15 19.52 -0.87 -2.27
C SER A 15 18.09 -1.42 -2.42
N THR A 16 17.35 -1.53 -1.31
CA THR A 16 15.95 -2.01 -1.34
C THR A 16 15.11 -1.15 -2.29
N GLU A 17 15.40 0.15 -2.32
CA GLU A 17 14.76 1.11 -3.22
C GLU A 17 14.98 0.78 -4.70
N LEU A 18 16.23 0.48 -5.08
CA LEU A 18 16.57 0.11 -6.46
C LEU A 18 15.89 -1.19 -6.88
N GLN A 19 15.88 -2.21 -6.01
CA GLN A 19 15.19 -3.48 -6.26
C GLN A 19 13.68 -3.28 -6.45
N VAL A 20 13.04 -2.49 -5.59
CA VAL A 20 11.61 -2.14 -5.71
C VAL A 20 11.35 -1.41 -7.02
N GLY A 21 12.15 -0.38 -7.33
CA GLY A 21 11.97 0.39 -8.55
C GLY A 21 12.18 -0.42 -9.82
N ASN A 22 13.19 -1.31 -9.85
CA ASN A 22 13.43 -2.23 -10.96
C ASN A 22 12.25 -3.19 -11.16
N PHE A 23 11.76 -3.81 -10.07
CA PHE A 23 10.59 -4.68 -10.13
C PHE A 23 9.36 -3.93 -10.64
N LEU A 24 9.07 -2.75 -10.10
CA LEU A 24 7.92 -1.94 -10.51
C LEU A 24 8.00 -1.54 -11.99
N ARG A 25 9.17 -1.11 -12.46
CA ARG A 25 9.41 -0.83 -13.88
C ARG A 25 9.19 -2.05 -14.77
N SER A 26 9.63 -3.24 -14.35
CA SER A 26 9.38 -4.49 -15.07
C SER A 26 7.89 -4.83 -15.22
N LYS A 27 7.02 -4.26 -14.37
CA LYS A 27 5.56 -4.37 -14.43
C LYS A 27 4.89 -3.15 -15.07
N GLY A 28 5.66 -2.26 -15.69
CA GLY A 28 5.17 -1.03 -16.32
C GLY A 28 4.68 0.01 -15.32
N VAL A 29 5.11 -0.05 -14.05
CA VAL A 29 4.84 0.98 -13.03
C VAL A 29 6.04 1.93 -13.01
N GLU A 30 5.79 3.20 -13.35
CA GLU A 30 6.82 4.23 -13.34
C GLU A 30 7.08 4.70 -11.90
N VAL A 31 8.37 4.80 -11.55
CA VAL A 31 8.84 5.25 -10.24
C VAL A 31 9.88 6.35 -10.42
N ASP A 32 9.57 7.54 -9.92
CA ASP A 32 10.50 8.63 -9.68
C ASP A 32 11.04 8.55 -8.24
N TYR A 33 12.34 8.33 -8.13
CA TYR A 33 13.07 8.17 -6.87
C TYR A 33 13.14 9.47 -6.06
N ASN A 34 13.06 10.64 -6.70
CA ASN A 34 13.06 11.94 -6.00
C ASN A 34 11.84 12.11 -5.07
N ASN A 35 10.80 11.28 -5.26
CA ASN A 35 9.62 11.29 -4.42
C ASN A 35 9.68 10.29 -3.25
N ILE A 36 10.76 9.50 -3.12
CA ILE A 36 10.97 8.52 -2.05
C ILE A 36 11.84 9.14 -0.95
N GLU A 37 11.36 9.05 0.28
CA GLU A 37 12.08 9.51 1.48
C GLU A 37 12.84 8.36 2.16
N ALA A 38 12.24 7.16 2.15
CA ALA A 38 12.84 5.96 2.72
C ALA A 38 12.20 4.71 2.11
N CYS A 39 13.00 3.65 1.92
CA CYS A 39 12.53 2.35 1.46
C CYS A 39 13.27 1.23 2.19
N HIS A 40 12.56 0.41 2.95
CA HIS A 40 13.17 -0.66 3.73
C HIS A 40 12.20 -1.83 3.98
N PRO A 41 12.71 -3.05 4.19
CA PRO A 41 11.88 -4.18 4.61
C PRO A 41 11.35 -3.96 6.04
N LEU A 42 10.19 -4.53 6.32
CA LEU A 42 9.66 -4.67 7.67
C LEU A 42 10.16 -5.96 8.33
N PRO A 43 10.24 -5.99 9.68
CA PRO A 43 10.50 -7.21 10.43
C PRO A 43 9.50 -8.30 10.07
N ARG A 44 9.99 -9.53 9.97
CA ARG A 44 9.18 -10.72 9.70
C ARG A 44 8.80 -11.40 11.01
N LYS A 45 7.71 -12.18 10.97
CA LYS A 45 7.34 -13.04 12.10
C LYS A 45 8.08 -14.37 12.06
N ASN A 46 8.16 -14.96 10.87
CA ASN A 46 8.91 -16.19 10.62
C ASN A 46 9.99 -15.97 9.56
N ASP A 47 11.05 -16.78 9.57
CA ASP A 47 12.14 -16.67 8.60
C ASP A 47 11.73 -17.09 7.18
N SER A 48 10.68 -17.92 7.05
CA SER A 48 10.11 -18.33 5.76
C SER A 48 9.21 -17.28 5.12
N ASP A 49 8.77 -16.26 5.87
CA ASP A 49 7.89 -15.22 5.34
C ASP A 49 8.65 -14.29 4.40
N LYS A 50 8.04 -13.88 3.28
CA LYS A 50 8.59 -12.78 2.48
C LYS A 50 8.37 -11.46 3.25
N PRO A 51 9.40 -10.61 3.44
CA PRO A 51 9.23 -9.36 4.15
C PRO A 51 8.33 -8.41 3.34
N ALA A 52 7.39 -7.75 4.01
CA ALA A 52 6.72 -6.61 3.42
C ALA A 52 7.70 -5.43 3.33
N ILE A 53 7.61 -4.63 2.28
CA ILE A 53 8.47 -3.44 2.11
C ILE A 53 7.64 -2.19 2.42
N ILE A 54 8.16 -1.31 3.27
CA ILE A 54 7.62 0.04 3.46
C ILE A 54 8.37 1.00 2.55
N VAL A 55 7.59 1.83 1.85
CA VAL A 55 8.08 2.99 1.10
C VAL A 55 7.42 4.24 1.66
N ARG A 56 8.23 5.18 2.14
CA ARG A 56 7.81 6.50 2.57
C ARG A 56 8.05 7.48 1.42
N PHE A 57 7.05 8.30 1.13
CA PHE A 57 7.12 9.29 0.06
C PHE A 57 7.04 10.70 0.62
N VAL A 58 7.84 11.62 0.09
CA VAL A 58 7.77 13.05 0.44
C VAL A 58 6.50 13.71 -0.11
N ASN A 59 5.93 13.17 -1.19
CA ASN A 59 4.77 13.75 -1.88
C ASN A 59 3.55 12.81 -1.84
N ARG A 60 2.49 13.25 -1.13
CA ARG A 60 1.23 12.50 -1.01
C ARG A 60 0.48 12.33 -2.33
N LYS A 61 0.53 13.32 -3.23
CA LYS A 61 -0.13 13.24 -4.54
C LYS A 61 0.54 12.17 -5.39
N TYR A 62 1.88 12.14 -5.37
CA TYR A 62 2.67 11.12 -6.04
C TYR A 62 2.37 9.72 -5.49
N LYS A 63 2.39 9.52 -4.16
CA LYS A 63 1.98 8.24 -3.52
C LYS A 63 0.62 7.76 -4.04
N THR A 64 -0.37 8.66 -4.07
CA THR A 64 -1.73 8.35 -4.53
C THR A 64 -1.77 7.95 -6.00
N ALA A 65 -1.01 8.64 -6.85
CA ALA A 65 -0.90 8.32 -8.28
C ALA A 65 -0.23 6.95 -8.49
N LEU A 66 0.86 6.67 -7.77
CA LEU A 66 1.58 5.41 -7.82
C LEU A 66 0.70 4.22 -7.39
N LEU A 67 -0.04 4.36 -6.28
CA LEU A 67 -0.97 3.33 -5.79
C LEU A 67 -2.04 2.94 -6.82
N LYS A 68 -2.54 3.90 -7.62
CA LYS A 68 -3.51 3.60 -8.70
C LYS A 68 -2.91 2.72 -9.80
N GLN A 69 -1.59 2.74 -9.97
CA GLN A 69 -0.89 1.87 -10.91
C GLN A 69 -0.74 0.44 -10.38
N GLY A 70 -1.01 0.18 -9.10
CA GLY A 70 -0.92 -1.16 -8.49
C GLY A 70 -1.77 -2.23 -9.19
N LYS A 71 -2.81 -1.85 -9.94
CA LYS A 71 -3.56 -2.76 -10.81
C LYS A 71 -2.69 -3.46 -11.87
N LYS A 72 -1.57 -2.85 -12.28
CA LYS A 72 -0.59 -3.42 -13.21
C LYS A 72 0.18 -4.61 -12.60
N LEU A 73 0.15 -4.75 -11.27
CA LEU A 73 0.77 -5.88 -10.57
C LEU A 73 -0.12 -7.14 -10.58
N LYS A 74 -1.35 -7.06 -11.10
CA LYS A 74 -2.25 -8.22 -11.20
C LYS A 74 -1.60 -9.34 -12.02
N GLY A 75 -1.60 -10.55 -11.48
CA GLY A 75 -0.89 -11.70 -12.08
C GLY A 75 0.53 -11.88 -11.54
N SER A 76 1.00 -11.02 -10.64
CA SER A 76 2.18 -11.26 -9.81
C SER A 76 1.80 -11.61 -8.37
N ASP A 77 2.77 -12.10 -7.60
CA ASP A 77 2.62 -12.38 -6.16
C ASP A 77 2.81 -11.13 -5.28
N VAL A 78 2.93 -9.94 -5.89
CA VAL A 78 3.16 -8.66 -5.19
C VAL A 78 1.93 -7.77 -5.31
N PHE A 79 1.52 -7.20 -4.19
CA PHE A 79 0.45 -6.20 -4.13
C PHE A 79 0.95 -4.90 -3.50
N MET A 80 0.31 -3.79 -3.85
CA MET A 80 0.61 -2.47 -3.30
C MET A 80 -0.61 -1.94 -2.55
N ASN A 81 -0.42 -1.56 -1.29
CA ASN A 81 -1.49 -1.08 -0.41
C ASN A 81 -1.05 0.17 0.38
N GLU A 82 -2.01 0.93 0.90
CA GLU A 82 -1.72 1.98 1.87
C GLU A 82 -1.32 1.36 3.23
N HIS A 83 -0.32 1.95 3.88
CA HIS A 83 -0.02 1.63 5.27
C HIS A 83 -1.05 2.31 6.18
N LEU A 84 -1.97 1.52 6.73
CA LEU A 84 -3.07 1.98 7.58
C LEU A 84 -2.70 1.89 9.06
N THR A 85 -3.27 2.79 9.85
CA THR A 85 -3.30 2.59 11.32
C THR A 85 -4.06 1.32 11.67
N LYS A 86 -3.78 0.72 12.83
CA LYS A 86 -4.46 -0.50 13.30
C LYS A 86 -5.99 -0.39 13.21
N LYS A 87 -6.53 0.74 13.69
CA LYS A 87 -7.95 1.07 13.61
C LYS A 87 -8.48 0.97 12.17
N ASN A 88 -7.86 1.66 11.22
CA ASN A 88 -8.33 1.66 9.83
C ASN A 88 -8.08 0.32 9.14
N ALA A 89 -7.03 -0.41 9.51
CA ALA A 89 -6.78 -1.76 9.04
C ALA A 89 -7.87 -2.75 9.48
N ASP A 90 -8.36 -2.63 10.73
CA ASP A 90 -9.46 -3.45 11.24
C ASP A 90 -10.79 -3.14 10.54
N ILE A 91 -11.09 -1.85 10.32
CA ILE A 91 -12.25 -1.42 9.55
C ILE A 91 -12.17 -1.99 8.13
N ALA A 92 -11.03 -1.84 7.45
CA ALA A 92 -10.83 -2.35 6.10
C ALA A 92 -10.95 -3.89 6.05
N ARG A 93 -10.47 -4.59 7.07
CA ARG A 93 -10.61 -6.04 7.20
C ARG A 93 -12.08 -6.45 7.32
N LYS A 94 -12.84 -5.84 8.23
CA LYS A 94 -14.28 -6.12 8.39
C LYS A 94 -15.06 -5.79 7.12
N ALA A 95 -14.78 -4.65 6.48
CA ALA A 95 -15.40 -4.28 5.20
C ALA A 95 -15.11 -5.30 4.07
N ARG A 96 -13.89 -5.86 4.00
CA ARG A 96 -13.58 -6.93 3.04
C ARG A 96 -14.38 -8.21 3.32
N TYR A 97 -14.60 -8.57 4.58
CA TYR A 97 -15.47 -9.69 4.93
C TYR A 97 -16.92 -9.44 4.49
N LEU A 98 -17.46 -8.24 4.73
CA LEU A 98 -18.80 -7.86 4.29
C LEU A 98 -18.95 -7.93 2.76
N LYS A 99 -17.93 -7.50 2.03
CA LYS A 99 -17.90 -7.64 0.57
C LYS A 99 -17.91 -9.12 0.16
N LYS A 100 -17.07 -9.94 0.80
CA LYS A 100 -16.97 -11.38 0.51
C LYS A 100 -18.29 -12.12 0.80
N SER A 101 -19.05 -11.69 1.80
CA SER A 101 -20.36 -12.26 2.13
C SER A 101 -21.53 -11.63 1.36
N GLY A 102 -21.27 -10.71 0.42
CA GLY A 102 -22.31 -10.07 -0.39
C GLY A 102 -23.16 -9.00 0.32
N LYS A 103 -22.83 -8.65 1.57
CA LYS A 103 -23.56 -7.63 2.36
C LYS A 103 -23.34 -6.20 1.86
N ILE A 104 -22.23 -5.95 1.16
CA ILE A 104 -21.93 -4.69 0.48
C ILE A 104 -21.42 -4.98 -0.93
N GLN A 105 -21.59 -4.03 -1.84
CA GLN A 105 -21.17 -4.17 -3.24
C GLN A 105 -19.65 -4.11 -3.38
N ASN A 106 -18.99 -3.17 -2.70
CA ASN A 106 -17.53 -3.01 -2.81
C ASN A 106 -16.92 -2.30 -1.59
N THR A 107 -15.60 -2.37 -1.46
CA THR A 107 -14.80 -1.60 -0.49
C THR A 107 -13.41 -1.30 -1.04
N TRP A 108 -12.85 -0.14 -0.67
CA TRP A 108 -11.48 0.26 -1.02
C TRP A 108 -10.94 1.27 0.01
N THR A 109 -9.64 1.52 -0.05
CA THR A 109 -9.00 2.58 0.72
C THR A 109 -8.41 3.64 -0.18
N THR A 110 -8.57 4.90 0.20
CA THR A 110 -7.83 6.00 -0.41
C THR A 110 -7.54 7.04 0.64
N ASN A 111 -6.34 7.62 0.61
CA ASN A 111 -5.92 8.61 1.60
C ASN A 111 -6.03 8.10 3.04
N CYS A 112 -5.74 6.82 3.23
CA CYS A 112 -5.88 6.06 4.47
C CYS A 112 -7.30 6.03 5.05
N LYS A 113 -8.32 6.45 4.30
CA LYS A 113 -9.75 6.35 4.67
C LYS A 113 -10.35 5.11 4.04
N VAL A 114 -11.24 4.43 4.77
CA VAL A 114 -11.94 3.25 4.29
C VAL A 114 -13.30 3.65 3.72
N PHE A 115 -13.58 3.20 2.50
CA PHE A 115 -14.83 3.42 1.80
C PHE A 115 -15.56 2.09 1.60
N ILE A 116 -16.89 2.13 1.68
CA ILE A 116 -17.76 1.04 1.26
C ILE A 116 -18.76 1.55 0.23
N LYS A 117 -19.16 0.68 -0.69
CA LYS A 117 -20.27 0.91 -1.62
C LYS A 117 -21.37 -0.09 -1.29
N LEU A 118 -22.56 0.41 -1.00
CA LEU A 118 -23.71 -0.42 -0.66
C LEU A 118 -24.29 -1.10 -1.89
N ASN A 119 -25.04 -2.18 -1.66
CA ASN A 119 -25.84 -2.82 -2.70
C ASN A 119 -26.97 -1.90 -3.16
N GLY A 120 -27.33 -1.97 -4.43
CA GLY A 120 -28.39 -1.17 -5.05
C GLY A 120 -28.18 -1.03 -6.56
N ALA A 121 -29.23 -0.60 -7.27
CA ALA A 121 -29.12 -0.21 -8.68
C ALA A 121 -28.06 0.92 -8.84
N PRO A 122 -27.42 1.09 -10.00
CA PRO A 122 -26.37 2.09 -10.22
C PRO A 122 -26.74 3.51 -9.74
N GLU A 123 -28.02 3.89 -9.89
CA GLU A 123 -28.58 5.19 -9.48
C GLU A 123 -28.76 5.33 -7.96
N GLN A 124 -28.83 4.22 -7.23
CA GLN A 124 -29.08 4.17 -5.79
C GLN A 124 -27.85 3.77 -4.98
N ALA A 125 -26.80 3.27 -5.63
CA ALA A 125 -25.64 2.69 -4.96
C ALA A 125 -24.82 3.77 -4.23
N ARG A 126 -25.02 3.87 -2.92
CA ARG A 126 -24.39 4.88 -2.06
C ARG A 126 -22.97 4.48 -1.65
N VAL A 127 -22.04 5.43 -1.74
CA VAL A 127 -20.67 5.32 -1.21
C VAL A 127 -20.58 5.99 0.15
N LEU A 128 -20.00 5.31 1.14
CA LEU A 128 -19.82 5.80 2.51
C LEU A 128 -18.36 5.76 2.92
N VAL A 129 -17.95 6.76 3.71
CA VAL A 129 -16.67 6.75 4.44
C VAL A 129 -16.93 6.23 5.84
N ILE A 130 -16.20 5.19 6.24
CA ILE A 130 -16.34 4.53 7.53
C ILE A 130 -15.23 5.01 8.46
N ARG A 131 -15.58 5.52 9.64
CA ARG A 131 -14.64 6.13 10.59
C ARG A 131 -14.42 5.31 11.86
N ASN A 132 -15.29 4.35 12.13
CA ASN A 132 -15.18 3.42 13.26
C ASN A 132 -15.71 2.02 12.86
N LEU A 133 -15.54 1.04 13.75
CA LEU A 133 -15.86 -0.36 13.43
C LEU A 133 -17.36 -0.64 13.58
N GLU A 134 -18.03 0.12 14.44
CA GLU A 134 -19.43 0.04 14.81
C GLU A 134 -20.34 0.46 13.65
N GLU A 135 -19.88 1.43 12.84
CA GLU A 135 -20.53 1.81 11.59
C GLU A 135 -20.70 0.65 10.59
N LEU A 136 -19.94 -0.44 10.74
CA LEU A 136 -20.08 -1.64 9.90
C LEU A 136 -21.04 -2.69 10.48
N ASP A 137 -21.47 -2.59 11.75
CA ASP A 137 -22.34 -3.59 12.37
C ASP A 137 -23.77 -3.60 11.82
N LYS A 138 -24.19 -2.49 11.19
CA LYS A 138 -25.47 -2.38 10.49
C LYS A 138 -25.55 -3.13 9.15
N TYR A 139 -24.47 -3.79 8.72
CA TYR A 139 -24.37 -4.48 7.42
C TYR A 139 -24.03 -5.96 7.62
#